data_AF-A0A7W1NL45-F1
#
_entry.id   AF-A0A7W1NL45-F1
#
_cell.length_a   1.000
_cell.length_b   1.000
_cell.length_c   1.000
_cell.angle_alpha   90.00
_cell.angle_beta   90.00
_cell.angle_gamma   90.00
#
_symmetry.space_group_name_H-M   'P 1'
#
loop_
_entity.id
_entity.type
_entity.pdbx_description
1 polymer ?
#
loop_
_entity_poly.entity_id
_entity_poly.type
_entity_poly.pdbx_seq_one_letter_code
_entity_poly.pdbx_strand_id
1 'polypeptide(L)'
;MPKETPADKAVLAGRLDIIKQLVVEGKPQREIVRYCNEKYPDWSLSTRQLRNYVYAAKRLLAKSAPNIDIDAEFMLAKMRNDLLFNVSFEAKDTKTALSANVENIKLMRLNDPKFKKSWREKFEKAGINPDSAMDQFVSILKEEAAKAHANTE
;
A
#
# COMPACT_ATOMS: atom_id res chain seq x y z
N MET A 1 -22.98 -32.10 -1.62
CA MET A 1 -22.52 -30.82 -2.20
C MET A 1 -22.84 -30.86 -3.69
N PRO A 2 -23.56 -29.87 -4.24
CA PRO A 2 -23.84 -29.85 -5.68
C PRO A 2 -22.52 -29.81 -6.47
N LYS A 3 -22.40 -30.66 -7.49
CA LYS A 3 -21.23 -30.69 -8.38
C LYS A 3 -21.22 -29.42 -9.22
N GLU A 4 -20.19 -28.59 -9.09
CA GLU A 4 -19.97 -27.42 -9.94
C GLU A 4 -19.92 -27.85 -11.41
N THR A 5 -20.72 -27.21 -12.26
CA THR A 5 -20.73 -27.53 -13.69
C THR A 5 -19.49 -26.96 -14.38
N PRO A 6 -19.06 -27.52 -15.53
CA PRO A 6 -17.91 -27.01 -16.29
C PRO A 6 -18.07 -25.52 -16.68
N ALA A 7 -19.31 -25.08 -16.93
CA ALA A 7 -19.64 -23.68 -17.20
C ALA A 7 -19.33 -22.78 -16.00
N ASP A 8 -19.67 -23.21 -14.78
CA ASP A 8 -19.40 -22.45 -13.55
C ASP A 8 -17.89 -22.23 -13.33
N LYS A 9 -17.08 -23.23 -13.70
CA LYS A 9 -15.61 -23.15 -13.60
C LYS A 9 -15.00 -22.16 -14.58
N ALA A 10 -15.50 -22.11 -15.80
CA ALA A 10 -15.04 -21.14 -16.80
C ALA A 10 -15.39 -19.70 -16.40
N VAL A 11 -16.61 -19.49 -15.88
CA VAL A 11 -17.04 -18.18 -15.35
C VAL A 11 -16.18 -17.78 -14.16
N LEU A 12 -15.89 -18.70 -13.24
CA LEU A 12 -15.01 -18.44 -12.10
C LEU A 12 -13.59 -18.06 -12.54
N ALA A 13 -13.03 -18.76 -13.52
CA ALA A 13 -11.70 -18.48 -14.05
C ALA A 13 -11.62 -17.06 -14.64
N GLY A 14 -12.60 -16.67 -15.47
CA GLY A 14 -12.66 -15.33 -16.04
C GLY A 14 -12.78 -14.23 -14.96
N ARG A 15 -13.56 -14.45 -13.92
CA ARG A 15 -13.65 -13.53 -12.77
C ARG A 15 -12.32 -13.42 -12.02
N LEU A 16 -11.63 -14.54 -11.80
CA LEU A 16 -10.32 -14.55 -11.14
C LEU A 16 -9.26 -13.83 -11.96
N ASP A 17 -9.28 -13.90 -13.30
CA ASP A 17 -8.29 -13.23 -14.13
C ASP A 17 -8.41 -11.70 -14.08
N ILE A 18 -9.64 -11.17 -14.07
CA ILE A 18 -9.89 -9.74 -13.83
C ILE A 18 -9.34 -9.32 -12.45
N ILE A 19 -9.63 -10.11 -11.42
CA ILE A 19 -9.17 -9.82 -10.06
C ILE A 19 -7.64 -9.92 -9.96
N LYS A 20 -7.00 -10.90 -10.61
CA LYS A 20 -5.53 -11.01 -10.68
C LYS A 20 -4.92 -9.76 -11.30
N GLN A 21 -5.48 -9.25 -12.40
CA GLN A 21 -4.98 -8.04 -13.03
C GLN A 21 -5.00 -6.86 -12.05
N LEU A 22 -6.10 -6.66 -11.32
CA LEU A 22 -6.21 -5.60 -10.31
C LEU A 22 -5.20 -5.79 -9.15
N VAL A 23 -4.91 -7.04 -8.78
CA VAL A 23 -3.88 -7.36 -7.78
C VAL A 23 -2.48 -7.00 -8.30
N VAL A 24 -2.16 -7.33 -9.56
CA VAL A 24 -0.88 -6.99 -10.20
C VAL A 24 -0.70 -5.48 -10.34
N GLU A 25 -1.77 -4.74 -10.62
CA GLU A 25 -1.80 -3.27 -10.59
C GLU A 25 -1.59 -2.67 -9.19
N GLY A 26 -1.49 -3.52 -8.15
CA GLY A 26 -1.23 -3.12 -6.78
C GLY A 26 -2.42 -2.46 -6.09
N LYS A 27 -3.65 -2.74 -6.54
CA LYS A 27 -4.86 -2.19 -5.92
C LYS A 27 -5.07 -2.81 -4.52
N PRO A 28 -5.42 -2.00 -3.49
CA PRO A 28 -5.75 -2.54 -2.19
C PRO A 28 -7.04 -3.35 -2.24
N GLN A 29 -7.14 -4.41 -1.44
CA GLN A 29 -8.28 -5.34 -1.45
C GLN A 29 -9.65 -4.66 -1.32
N ARG A 30 -9.75 -3.58 -0.52
CA ARG A 30 -10.99 -2.80 -0.39
C ARG A 30 -11.40 -2.13 -1.70
N GLU A 31 -10.45 -1.61 -2.47
CA GLU A 31 -10.69 -0.97 -3.77
C GLU A 31 -11.05 -2.01 -4.84
N ILE A 32 -10.41 -3.19 -4.82
CA ILE A 32 -10.77 -4.29 -5.72
C ILE A 32 -12.22 -4.72 -5.49
N VAL A 33 -12.62 -4.92 -4.23
CA VAL A 33 -13.99 -5.31 -3.88
C VAL A 33 -14.99 -4.24 -4.32
N ARG A 34 -14.68 -2.96 -4.07
CA ARG A 34 -15.52 -1.85 -4.53
C ARG A 34 -15.66 -1.83 -6.06
N TYR A 35 -14.53 -1.92 -6.77
CA TYR A 35 -14.49 -1.94 -8.23
C TYR A 35 -15.32 -3.09 -8.81
N CYS A 36 -15.18 -4.30 -8.25
CA CYS A 36 -15.96 -5.45 -8.72
C CYS A 36 -17.47 -5.26 -8.52
N ASN A 37 -17.89 -4.69 -7.39
CA ASN A 37 -19.31 -4.39 -7.15
C ASN A 37 -19.86 -3.30 -8.08
N GLU A 38 -19.05 -2.28 -8.40
CA GLU A 38 -19.47 -1.17 -9.27
C GLU A 38 -19.47 -1.53 -10.76
N LYS A 39 -18.46 -2.27 -11.22
CA LYS A 39 -18.27 -2.59 -12.65
C LYS A 39 -18.90 -3.90 -13.07
N TYR A 40 -19.15 -4.81 -12.13
CA TYR A 40 -19.74 -6.11 -12.40
C TYR A 40 -20.87 -6.44 -11.41
N PRO A 41 -21.94 -5.62 -11.35
CA PRO A 41 -23.06 -5.84 -10.43
C PRO A 41 -23.73 -7.21 -10.65
N ASP A 42 -23.73 -7.71 -11.89
CA ASP A 42 -24.35 -8.98 -12.28
C ASP A 42 -23.67 -10.20 -11.65
N TRP A 43 -22.45 -10.06 -11.11
CA TRP A 43 -21.77 -11.17 -10.45
C TRP A 43 -22.50 -11.64 -9.19
N SER A 44 -23.32 -10.78 -8.58
CA SER A 44 -24.13 -11.11 -7.39
C SER A 44 -23.32 -11.73 -6.25
N LEU A 45 -22.05 -11.29 -6.11
CA LEU A 45 -21.13 -11.81 -5.11
C LEU A 45 -21.18 -10.97 -3.84
N SER A 46 -21.20 -11.64 -2.69
CA SER A 46 -21.00 -10.96 -1.42
C SER A 46 -19.57 -10.41 -1.30
N THR A 47 -19.41 -9.35 -0.49
CA THR A 47 -18.10 -8.81 -0.10
C THR A 47 -17.15 -9.91 0.39
N ARG A 48 -17.65 -10.90 1.14
CA ARG A 48 -16.86 -12.04 1.63
C ARG A 48 -16.36 -12.92 0.49
N GLN A 49 -17.19 -13.23 -0.51
CA GLN A 49 -16.79 -14.01 -1.68
C GLN A 49 -15.75 -13.27 -2.52
N LEU A 50 -15.92 -11.98 -2.76
CA LEU A 50 -14.92 -11.17 -3.48
C LEU A 50 -13.58 -11.14 -2.75
N ARG A 51 -13.57 -11.01 -1.42
CA ARG A 51 -12.33 -11.12 -0.63
C ARG A 51 -11.67 -12.50 -0.80
N ASN A 52 -12.45 -13.58 -0.76
CA ASN A 52 -11.94 -14.93 -1.01
C ASN A 52 -11.34 -15.06 -2.41
N TYR A 53 -11.93 -14.43 -3.43
CA TYR A 53 -11.38 -14.42 -4.78
C TYR A 53 -10.08 -13.61 -4.87
N VAL A 54 -9.95 -12.49 -4.16
CA VAL A 54 -8.68 -11.77 -4.04
C VAL A 54 -7.60 -12.65 -3.41
N TYR A 55 -7.91 -13.41 -2.35
CA TYR A 55 -6.95 -14.36 -1.76
C TYR A 55 -6.58 -15.48 -2.74
N ALA A 56 -7.57 -16.04 -3.46
CA ALA A 56 -7.32 -17.07 -4.46
C ALA A 56 -6.44 -16.54 -5.61
N ALA A 57 -6.71 -15.33 -6.10
CA ALA A 57 -5.91 -14.65 -7.12
C ALA A 57 -4.47 -14.43 -6.66
N LYS A 58 -4.25 -13.91 -5.45
CA LYS A 58 -2.92 -13.78 -4.84
C LYS A 58 -2.20 -15.12 -4.75
N ARG A 59 -2.89 -16.18 -4.32
CA ARG A 59 -2.32 -17.54 -4.24
C ARG A 59 -1.95 -18.10 -5.61
N LEU A 60 -2.75 -17.83 -6.65
CA LEU A 60 -2.44 -18.23 -8.02
C LEU A 60 -1.22 -17.47 -8.57
N LEU A 61 -1.12 -16.17 -8.29
CA LEU A 61 0.05 -15.36 -8.64
C LEU A 61 1.32 -15.86 -7.93
N ALA A 62 1.23 -16.20 -6.65
CA ALA A 62 2.32 -16.82 -5.91
C ALA A 62 2.73 -18.18 -6.49
N LYS A 63 1.77 -19.00 -6.95
CA LYS A 63 2.08 -20.27 -7.64
C LYS A 63 2.77 -20.08 -8.99
N SER A 64 2.48 -19.00 -9.72
CA SER A 64 3.17 -18.66 -10.97
C SER A 64 4.58 -18.07 -10.75
N ALA A 65 4.90 -17.65 -9.53
CA ALA A 65 6.23 -17.23 -9.09
C ALA A 65 6.71 -18.13 -7.94
N PRO A 66 6.91 -19.44 -8.17
CA PRO A 66 6.94 -20.48 -7.13
C PRO A 66 8.03 -20.32 -6.05
N ASN A 67 9.02 -19.44 -6.26
CA ASN A 67 10.20 -19.32 -5.39
C ASN A 67 10.34 -17.96 -4.71
N ILE A 68 9.35 -17.06 -4.80
CA ILE A 68 9.44 -15.72 -4.21
C ILE A 68 8.22 -15.47 -3.32
N ASP A 69 8.41 -15.62 -2.01
CA ASP A 69 7.46 -15.09 -1.03
C ASP A 69 7.62 -13.56 -1.00
N ILE A 70 6.76 -12.87 -1.74
CA ILE A 70 6.81 -11.42 -1.92
C ILE A 70 6.74 -10.68 -0.58
N ASP A 71 5.96 -11.19 0.39
CA ASP A 71 5.85 -10.55 1.70
C ASP A 71 7.14 -10.74 2.51
N ALA A 72 7.73 -11.94 2.46
CA ALA A 72 9.03 -12.21 3.09
C ALA A 72 10.17 -11.39 2.46
N GLU A 73 10.23 -11.33 1.13
CA GLU A 73 11.23 -10.54 0.40
C GLU A 73 11.09 -9.04 0.66
N PHE A 74 9.85 -8.55 0.74
CA PHE A 74 9.57 -7.18 1.14
C PHE A 74 10.11 -6.89 2.55
N MET A 75 9.81 -7.77 3.51
CA MET A 75 10.29 -7.61 4.89
C MET A 75 11.82 -7.65 4.97
N LEU A 76 12.47 -8.57 4.24
CA LEU A 76 13.93 -8.65 4.17
C LEU A 76 14.54 -7.38 3.55
N ALA A 77 13.97 -6.88 2.45
CA ALA A 77 14.44 -5.66 1.81
C ALA A 77 14.31 -4.45 2.75
N LYS A 78 13.18 -4.35 3.47
CA LYS A 78 12.97 -3.30 4.47
C LYS A 78 14.00 -3.39 5.61
N MET A 79 14.18 -4.58 6.20
CA MET A 79 15.13 -4.77 7.30
C MET A 79 16.57 -4.43 6.90
N ARG A 80 16.99 -4.80 5.68
CA ARG A 80 18.32 -4.46 5.15
C ARG A 80 18.51 -2.95 5.01
N ASN A 81 17.51 -2.24 4.49
CA ASN A 81 17.58 -0.79 4.33
C ASN A 81 17.50 -0.05 5.67
N ASP A 82 16.69 -0.52 6.61
CA ASP A 82 16.65 0.02 7.98
C ASP A 82 18.00 -0.14 8.68
N LEU A 83 18.62 -1.33 8.57
CA LEU A 83 19.95 -1.57 9.13
C LEU A 83 21.00 -0.66 8.50
N LEU A 84 21.02 -0.57 7.16
CA LEU A 84 21.96 0.30 6.44
C LEU A 84 21.78 1.76 6.84
N PHE A 85 20.53 2.22 7.00
CA PHE A 85 20.24 3.57 7.49
C PHE A 85 20.84 3.79 8.87
N ASN A 86 20.54 2.91 9.83
CA ASN A 86 21.00 3.06 11.22
C ASN A 86 22.52 3.07 11.32
N VAL A 87 23.20 2.11 10.69
CA VAL A 87 24.66 2.02 10.69
C VAL A 87 25.30 3.25 10.03
N SER A 88 24.76 3.70 8.90
CA SER A 88 25.29 4.88 8.20
C SER A 88 25.05 6.16 9.00
N PHE A 89 23.91 6.25 9.68
CA PHE A 89 23.55 7.39 10.52
C PHE A 89 24.47 7.50 11.74
N GLU A 90 24.72 6.39 12.44
CA GLU A 90 25.69 6.33 13.55
C GLU A 90 27.11 6.68 13.10
N ALA A 91 27.51 6.22 11.91
CA ALA A 91 28.79 6.54 11.30
C ALA A 91 28.87 7.97 10.74
N LYS A 92 27.78 8.75 10.80
CA LYS A 92 27.63 10.10 10.21
C LYS A 92 27.83 10.15 8.69
N ASP A 93 27.67 9.03 7.99
CA ASP A 93 27.59 8.99 6.53
C ASP A 93 26.18 9.38 6.07
N THR A 94 25.99 10.69 5.92
CA THR A 94 24.71 11.30 5.56
C THR A 94 24.25 10.91 4.15
N LYS A 95 25.17 10.63 3.23
CA LYS A 95 24.84 10.27 1.85
C LYS A 95 24.24 8.88 1.78
N THR A 96 24.85 7.92 2.46
CA THR A 96 24.35 6.54 2.49
C THR A 96 23.06 6.44 3.30
N ALA A 97 22.98 7.14 4.44
CA ALA A 97 21.74 7.23 5.21
C ALA A 97 20.58 7.82 4.39
N LEU A 98 20.81 8.91 3.65
CA LEU A 98 19.79 9.47 2.77
C LEU A 98 19.35 8.48 1.68
N SER A 99 20.30 7.79 1.03
CA SER A 99 19.99 6.80 -0.01
C SER A 99 19.13 5.65 0.53
N ALA A 100 19.50 5.10 1.70
CA ALA A 100 18.74 4.04 2.36
C ALA A 100 17.31 4.50 2.72
N ASN A 101 17.18 5.74 3.21
CA ASN A 101 15.88 6.32 3.52
C ASN A 101 15.01 6.52 2.26
N VAL A 102 15.60 6.96 1.15
CA VAL A 102 14.89 7.08 -0.14
C VAL A 102 14.37 5.72 -0.62
N GLU A 103 15.17 4.67 -0.51
CA GLU A 103 14.73 3.30 -0.87
C GLU A 103 13.64 2.79 0.07
N ASN A 104 13.71 3.09 1.37
CA ASN A 104 12.64 2.81 2.33
C ASN A 104 11.33 3.51 1.97
N ILE A 105 11.38 4.80 1.59
CA ILE A 105 10.23 5.56 1.12
C ILE A 105 9.62 4.94 -0.14
N LYS A 106 10.45 4.45 -1.08
CA LYS A 106 9.99 3.77 -2.30
C LYS A 106 9.34 2.42 -1.98
N LEU A 107 9.98 1.59 -1.16
CA LEU A 107 9.46 0.28 -0.73
C LEU A 107 8.09 0.44 -0.08
N MET A 108 7.95 1.37 0.86
CA MET A 108 6.70 1.63 1.56
C MET A 108 5.69 2.44 0.73
N ARG A 109 6.05 2.88 -0.47
CA ARG A 109 5.24 3.72 -1.36
C ARG A 109 4.74 5.01 -0.70
N LEU A 110 5.49 5.57 0.25
CA LEU A 110 5.10 6.77 0.98
C LEU A 110 5.08 8.03 0.09
N ASN A 111 5.74 7.98 -1.07
CA ASN A 111 5.76 9.08 -2.03
C ASN A 111 4.83 8.84 -3.24
N ASP A 112 3.90 7.87 -3.18
CA ASP A 112 2.96 7.61 -4.26
C ASP A 112 2.03 8.84 -4.47
N PRO A 113 1.95 9.39 -5.70
CA PRO A 113 1.10 10.54 -6.03
C PRO A 113 -0.36 10.39 -5.60
N LYS A 114 -0.86 9.15 -5.50
CA LYS A 114 -2.23 8.86 -5.03
C LYS A 114 -2.48 9.33 -3.59
N PHE A 115 -1.48 9.26 -2.72
CA PHE A 115 -1.62 9.75 -1.34
C PHE A 115 -1.60 11.28 -1.26
N LYS A 116 -0.81 11.95 -2.13
CA LYS A 116 -0.73 13.42 -2.18
C LYS A 116 -2.05 14.07 -2.57
N LYS A 117 -2.78 13.48 -3.53
CA LYS A 117 -4.12 13.96 -3.92
C LYS A 117 -5.15 13.70 -2.82
N SER A 118 -5.08 12.54 -2.16
CA SER A 118 -6.07 12.13 -1.16
C SER A 118 -6.22 13.08 0.02
N TRP A 119 -5.16 13.72 0.51
CA TRP A 119 -5.29 14.61 1.67
C TRP A 119 -5.73 16.00 1.24
N ARG A 120 -5.11 16.60 0.20
CA ARG A 120 -5.53 17.90 -0.34
C ARG A 120 -7.01 17.91 -0.72
N GLU A 121 -7.47 16.91 -1.48
CA GLU A 121 -8.88 16.79 -1.87
C GLU A 121 -9.83 16.63 -0.66
N LYS A 122 -9.39 16.00 0.43
CA LYS A 122 -10.19 15.88 1.66
C LYS A 122 -10.27 17.20 2.43
N PHE A 123 -9.16 17.93 2.49
CA PHE A 123 -9.11 19.24 3.13
C PHE A 123 -9.93 20.27 2.36
N GLU A 124 -9.80 20.30 1.03
CA GLU A 124 -10.62 21.15 0.16
C GLU A 124 -12.11 20.83 0.30
N LYS A 125 -12.50 19.54 0.33
CA LYS A 125 -13.89 19.12 0.60
C LYS A 125 -14.41 19.52 1.99
N ALA A 126 -13.52 19.65 2.97
CA ALA A 126 -13.85 20.12 4.30
C ALA A 126 -13.85 21.65 4.42
N GLY A 127 -13.59 22.38 3.32
CA GLY A 127 -13.48 23.84 3.32
C GLY A 127 -12.19 24.37 3.94
N ILE A 128 -11.20 23.51 4.17
CA ILE A 128 -9.92 23.87 4.78
C ILE A 128 -8.90 24.08 3.67
N ASN A 129 -8.21 25.23 3.68
CA ASN A 129 -7.10 25.47 2.77
C ASN A 129 -5.92 24.52 3.11
N PRO A 130 -5.53 23.59 2.23
CA PRO A 130 -4.50 22.59 2.52
C PRO A 130 -3.13 23.19 2.82
N ASP A 131 -2.79 24.30 2.16
CA ASP A 131 -1.47 24.93 2.32
C ASP A 131 -1.37 25.59 3.71
N SER A 132 -2.43 26.29 4.14
CA SER A 132 -2.52 26.89 5.49
C SER A 132 -2.49 25.83 6.61
N ALA A 133 -3.20 24.70 6.42
CA ALA A 133 -3.18 23.60 7.38
C ALA A 133 -1.78 22.95 7.50
N MET A 134 -1.05 22.86 6.39
CA MET A 134 0.30 22.31 6.39
C MET A 134 1.29 23.26 7.06
N ASP A 135 1.17 24.57 6.84
CA ASP A 135 2.01 25.57 7.49
C ASP A 135 1.82 25.57 9.02
N GLN A 136 0.57 25.44 9.48
CA GLN A 136 0.27 25.28 10.91
C GLN A 136 0.90 24.01 11.49
N PHE A 137 0.78 22.89 10.78
CA PHE A 137 1.38 21.63 11.22
C PHE A 137 2.91 21.70 11.29
N VAL A 138 3.56 22.33 10.30
CA VAL A 138 5.02 22.56 10.32
C VAL A 138 5.43 23.46 11.48
N SER A 139 4.63 24.49 11.80
CA SER A 139 4.90 25.35 12.97
C SER A 139 4.85 24.58 14.27
N ILE A 140 3.81 23.74 14.46
CA ILE A 140 3.65 22.89 15.65
C ILE A 140 4.85 21.94 15.78
N LEU A 141 5.26 21.28 14.70
CA LEU A 141 6.41 20.37 14.72
C LEU A 141 7.73 21.10 15.08
N LYS A 142 7.92 22.32 14.58
CA LYS A 142 9.10 23.13 14.93
C LYS A 142 9.09 23.52 16.42
N GLU A 143 7.94 23.90 16.95
CA GLU A 143 7.79 24.20 18.37
C GLU A 143 8.02 22.98 19.26
N GLU A 144 7.51 21.80 18.88
CA GLU A 144 7.75 20.56 19.62
C GLU A 144 9.21 20.11 19.54
N ALA A 145 9.85 20.23 18.37
CA ALA A 145 11.28 19.94 18.22
C ALA A 145 12.14 20.89 19.07
N ALA A 146 11.79 22.18 19.13
CA ALA A 146 12.49 23.15 19.99
C ALA A 146 12.32 22.83 21.48
N LYS A 147 11.12 22.42 21.92
CA LYS A 147 10.86 21.97 23.30
C LYS A 147 11.63 20.69 23.64
N ALA A 148 11.74 19.75 22.71
CA ALA A 148 12.49 18.51 22.91
C ALA A 148 13.99 18.79 23.10
N HIS A 149 14.56 19.71 22.32
CA HIS A 149 15.95 20.14 22.48
C HIS A 149 16.21 20.86 23.80
N ALA A 150 15.27 21.70 24.27
CA ALA A 150 15.39 22.43 25.53
C ALA A 150 15.31 21.53 26.80
N ASN A 151 14.75 20.32 26.69
CA ASN A 151 14.67 19.35 27.79
C ASN A 151 15.84 18.37 27.84
N THR A 152 16.79 18.46 26.91
CA THR A 152 18.00 17.62 26.82
C THR A 152 19.29 18.33 27.24
N GLU A 153 19.22 19.60 27.62
CA GLU A 153 20.28 20.36 28.30
C GLU A 153 20.02 20.41 29.81
#